data_AF-A0A380CFP5-F1
#
_entry.id   AF-A0A380CFP5-F1
#
_cell.length_a   1.000
_cell.length_b   1.000
_cell.length_c   1.000
_cell.angle_alpha   90.00
_cell.angle_beta   90.00
_cell.angle_gamma   90.00
#
_symmetry.space_group_name_H-M   'P 1'
#
loop_
_entity.id
_entity.type
_entity.pdbx_description
1 polymer ?
#
loop_
_entity_poly.entity_id
_entity_poly.type
_entity_poly.pdbx_seq_one_letter_code
_entity_poly.pdbx_strand_id
1 'polypeptide(L)' 'MMQPFSLAVLDSLVDQIAVLDHEGVIIAQNQSWVSFSNENGGDLRKTGVGVNYIAVCPQEIQNGIIICK' A
#
# COMPACT_ATOMS: atom_id res chain seq x y z
N MET A 1 15.49 1.18 3.68
CA MET A 1 14.83 1.90 4.80
C MET A 1 14.49 3.30 4.32
N MET A 2 13.21 3.68 4.37
CA MET A 2 12.77 4.99 3.88
C MET A 2 13.15 6.11 4.87
N GLN A 3 13.58 7.25 4.35
CA GLN A 3 14.00 8.40 5.17
C GLN A 3 12.78 9.10 5.79
N PRO A 4 12.89 9.67 7.00
CA PRO A 4 11.76 10.34 7.69
C PRO A 4 11.10 11.46 6.87
N PHE A 5 11.91 12.24 6.13
CA PHE A 5 11.40 13.30 5.26
C PHE A 5 10.51 12.76 4.12
N SER A 6 10.89 11.64 3.51
CA SER A 6 10.10 11.01 2.45
C SER A 6 8.75 10.53 2.95
N LEU A 7 8.68 10.03 4.18
CA LEU A 7 7.41 9.63 4.79
C LEU A 7 6.52 10.85 5.07
N ALA A 8 7.08 11.95 5.58
CA ALA A 8 6.32 13.19 5.81
C ALA A 8 5.71 13.76 4.52
N VAL A 9 6.42 13.65 3.39
CA VAL A 9 5.86 14.02 2.08
C VAL A 9 4.69 13.11 1.70
N LEU A 10 4.81 11.80 1.86
CA LEU A 10 3.72 10.86 1.60
C LEU A 10 2.50 11.09 2.51
N ASP A 11 2.74 11.42 3.78
CA ASP A 11 1.68 11.74 4.76
C ASP A 11 0.95 13.05 4.43
N SER A 12 1.54 13.95 3.63
CA SER A 12 0.87 15.17 3.17
C SER A 12 -0.14 14.93 2.03
N LEU A 13 -0.11 13.76 1.40
CA LEU A 13 -0.99 13.40 0.30
C LEU A 13 -2.30 12.80 0.83
N VAL A 14 -3.42 13.28 0.29
CA VAL A 14 -4.77 12.80 0.64
C VAL A 14 -5.07 11.42 0.06
N ASP A 15 -4.39 11.02 -1.02
CA ASP A 15 -4.56 9.71 -1.62
C ASP A 15 -3.99 8.61 -0.71
N GLN A 16 -4.59 7.43 -0.76
CA GLN A 16 -4.12 6.25 -0.02
C GLN A 16 -2.92 5.66 -0.75
N ILE A 17 -1.73 5.72 -0.15
CA ILE A 17 -0.49 5.30 -0.81
C ILE A 17 0.19 4.20 -0.01
N ALA A 18 0.52 3.11 -0.72
CA ALA A 18 1.44 2.06 -0.28
C ALA A 18 2.61 1.95 -1.27
N VAL A 19 3.83 1.87 -0.75
CA VAL A 19 5.06 1.67 -1.54
C VAL A 19 5.47 0.21 -1.42
N LEU A 20 5.68 -0.45 -2.56
CA LEU A 20 6.10 -1.85 -2.62
C LEU A 20 7.59 -1.94 -2.98
N ASP A 21 8.25 -3.00 -2.51
CA ASP A 21 9.51 -3.45 -3.11
C ASP A 21 9.27 -4.33 -4.36
N HIS A 22 10.36 -4.80 -4.96
CA HIS A 22 10.34 -5.63 -6.17
C HIS A 22 9.64 -6.99 -6.00
N GLU A 23 9.48 -7.49 -4.78
CA GLU A 23 8.76 -8.74 -4.49
C GLU A 23 7.28 -8.49 -4.18
N GLY A 24 6.85 -7.23 -4.16
CA GLY A 24 5.48 -6.82 -3.83
C GLY A 24 5.22 -6.63 -2.34
N VAL A 25 6.27 -6.59 -1.51
CA VAL A 25 6.13 -6.34 -0.07
C VAL A 25 5.97 -4.85 0.20
N ILE A 26 4.96 -4.49 1.00
CA ILE A 26 4.75 -3.11 1.43
C ILE A 26 5.93 -2.70 2.32
N ILE A 27 6.72 -1.74 1.85
CA ILE A 27 7.85 -1.17 2.60
C ILE A 27 7.50 0.16 3.28
N ALA A 28 6.41 0.80 2.86
CA ALA A 28 5.85 1.98 3.50
C ALA A 28 4.39 2.23 3.13
N GLN A 29 3.69 2.98 3.96
CA GLN A 29 2.33 3.45 3.73
C GLN A 29 2.14 4.84 4.36
N ASN A 30 1.24 5.66 3.81
CA ASN A 30 0.92 6.96 4.41
C ASN A 30 -0.24 6.90 5.39
N GLN A 31 -0.46 7.98 6.15
CA GLN A 31 -1.59 8.09 7.08
C GLN A 31 -2.95 7.92 6.39
N SER A 32 -3.13 8.45 5.17
CA SER A 32 -4.37 8.33 4.42
C SER A 32 -4.73 6.86 4.15
N TRP A 33 -3.75 6.00 3.84
CA TRP A 33 -3.95 4.55 3.71
C TRP A 33 -4.40 3.90 5.02
N VAL A 34 -3.75 4.26 6.13
CA VAL A 34 -4.10 3.73 7.46
C VAL A 34 -5.53 4.11 7.86
N SER A 35 -5.88 5.38 7.71
CA SER A 35 -7.23 5.89 7.99
C SER A 35 -8.28 5.19 7.14
N PHE A 36 -8.06 5.13 5.82
CA PHE A 36 -8.97 4.44 4.90
C PHE A 36 -9.16 2.96 5.26
N SER A 37 -8.08 2.24 5.58
CA SER A 37 -8.18 0.84 5.98
C SER A 37 -9.01 0.70 7.26
N ASN A 38 -8.80 1.54 8.27
CA ASN A 38 -9.55 1.47 9.52
C ASN A 38 -11.04 1.81 9.33
N GLU A 39 -11.33 2.87 8.57
CA GLU A 39 -12.70 3.31 8.27
C GLU A 39 -13.51 2.27 7.50
N ASN A 40 -12.85 1.49 6.63
CA ASN A 40 -13.50 0.44 5.83
C ASN A 40 -13.44 -0.94 6.51
N GLY A 41 -13.03 -1.03 7.78
CA GLY A 41 -12.94 -2.30 8.52
C GLY A 41 -11.85 -3.25 8.01
N GLY A 42 -10.85 -2.72 7.31
CA GLY A 42 -9.68 -3.44 6.84
C GLY A 42 -8.73 -3.84 7.98
N ASP A 43 -7.85 -4.80 7.70
CA ASP A 43 -6.89 -5.35 8.66
C ASP A 43 -5.47 -4.96 8.26
N LEU A 44 -4.85 -4.04 9.02
CA LEU A 44 -3.48 -3.59 8.78
C LEU A 44 -2.44 -4.72 8.90
N ARG A 45 -2.78 -5.86 9.50
CA ARG A 45 -1.91 -7.05 9.49
C ARG A 45 -1.88 -7.73 8.12
N LYS A 46 -2.80 -7.38 7.23
CA LYS A 46 -2.93 -7.88 5.85
C LYS A 46 -2.71 -6.79 4.79
N THR A 47 -2.70 -5.52 5.18
CA THR A 47 -2.55 -4.38 4.27
C THR A 47 -1.44 -3.41 4.70
N GLY A 48 -0.65 -3.78 5.71
CA GLY A 48 0.39 -2.95 6.31
C GLY A 48 1.81 -3.30 5.86
N VAL A 49 2.77 -2.52 6.38
CA VAL A 49 4.21 -2.74 6.13
C VAL A 49 4.63 -4.17 6.51
N GLY A 50 5.40 -4.80 5.62
CA GLY A 50 5.85 -6.19 5.74
C GLY A 50 4.91 -7.21 5.10
N VAL A 51 3.71 -6.81 4.66
CA VAL A 51 2.79 -7.70 3.95
C VAL A 51 3.10 -7.70 2.46
N ASN A 52 3.11 -8.88 1.84
CA ASN A 52 3.18 -9.01 0.39
C ASN A 52 1.81 -8.74 -0.23
N TYR A 53 1.64 -7.54 -0.78
CA TYR A 53 0.38 -7.07 -1.36
C TYR A 53 -0.02 -7.89 -2.59
N ILE A 54 0.95 -8.25 -3.44
CA ILE A 54 0.72 -9.02 -4.68
C ILE A 54 0.26 -10.45 -4.36
N ALA A 55 0.82 -11.07 -3.31
CA ALA A 55 0.44 -12.41 -2.88
C ALA A 55 -0.98 -12.47 -2.29
N VAL A 56 -1.50 -11.35 -1.80
CA VAL A 56 -2.89 -11.25 -1.31
C VAL A 56 -3.87 -11.05 -2.48
N CYS A 57 -3.41 -10.53 -3.62
CA CYS A 57 -4.22 -10.39 -4.82
C CYS A 57 -4.45 -11.74 -5.54
N PRO A 58 -5.64 -11.93 -6.15
CA PRO A 58 -5.88 -13.03 -7.08
C PRO A 58 -4.85 -13.04 -8.20
N GLN A 59 -4.51 -14.24 -8.67
CA GLN A 59 -3.42 -14.49 -9.62
C GLN A 59 -3.62 -13.72 -10.94
N GLU A 60 -4.87 -13.43 -11.30
CA GLU A 60 -5.25 -12.69 -12.50
C GLU A 60 -4.79 -11.22 -12.50
N ILE A 61 -4.50 -10.65 -11.32
CA ILE A 61 -4.13 -9.23 -11.15
C ILE A 61 -2.61 -9.05 -11.02
N GLN A 62 -1.85 -10.13 -10.82
CA GLN A 62 -0.40 -10.10 -10.56
C GLN A 62 0.43 -9.59 -11.75
N ASN A 63 -0.14 -9.61 -12.96
CA ASN A 63 0.50 -9.07 -14.18
C ASN A 63 0.19 -7.58 -14.43
N GLY A 64 -0.45 -6.90 -13.48
CA GLY A 64 -0.83 -5.49 -13.57
C GLY A 64 -2.28 -5.29 -14.02
N ILE A 65 -2.81 -4.11 -13.74
CA ILE A 65 -4.17 -3.72 -14.12
C ILE A 65 -4.16 -3.31 -15.60
N ILE A 66 -4.84 -4.06 -16.47
CA ILE A 66 -5.29 -3.51 -17.76
C ILE A 66 -6.47 -2.60 -17.45
N ILE A 67 -6.21 -1.30 -17.33
CA ILE A 67 -7.27 -0.29 -17.29
C ILE A 67 -7.82 -0.19 -18.72
N CYS A 68 -8.84 -0.99 -19.03
CA CYS A 68 -9.69 -0.70 -20.18
C CYS A 68 -10.46 0.59 -19.86
N LYS A 69 -10.07 1.68 -20.51
CA LYS A 69 -10.83 2.92 -20.52
C LYS A 69 -12.13 2.74 -21.32
#